data_AF-A0A976PTT0-F1
#
_entry.id   AF-A0A976PTT0-F1
#
_cell.length_a   1.000
_cell.length_b   1.000
_cell.length_c   1.000
_cell.angle_alpha   90.00
_cell.angle_beta   90.00
_cell.angle_gamma   90.00
#
_symmetry.space_group_name_H-M   'P 1'
#
loop_
_entity.id
_entity.type
_entity.pdbx_description
1 polymer ?
#
loop_
_entity_poly.entity_id
_entity_poly.type
_entity_poly.pdbx_seq_one_letter_code
_entity_poly.pdbx_strand_id
1 'polypeptide(L)'
;MRVDRAILLIGLAVLAVHPLSAVAQTAARPATTGPSSQFVWLGANKEPLPFQSAEEMLAYLRTAEEISSKPLSEGITRAKRLHLSKGGIEARVVFHHVDRNEQEMKRLANDNVVMYLRDSFLNQAAAYEMSRMLGMKNVPPTVLRRSNGQRGSAQLWIESAKTETMRVEQGLEPPDYTLWNQYYADMRVFDNLINNIDRNQGNMLVDSRWNLWLIDHTRSFGRDKALPYPEIVVRCSRVLWQGIRHDWDDAKVERLMATYMNPKEIEALLTRRQKLVALIEQQIAERGEDMVLFDFGDPESGVKVRFSDTPPSSPSSQ
;
A
#
# COMPACT_ATOMS: atom_id res chain seq x y z
N MET A 1 68.92 44.87 40.75
CA MET A 1 68.80 44.13 39.47
C MET A 1 68.36 42.71 39.80
N ARG A 2 67.17 42.31 39.34
CA ARG A 2 66.56 40.95 39.46
C ARG A 2 66.15 40.45 40.87
N VAL A 3 65.00 41.01 41.27
CA VAL A 3 63.83 40.48 42.01
C VAL A 3 63.77 38.94 42.06
N ASP A 4 64.06 38.31 43.21
CA ASP A 4 63.22 38.03 44.41
C ASP A 4 62.35 36.77 44.30
N ARG A 5 62.79 35.74 45.03
CA ARG A 5 61.98 34.62 45.53
C ARG A 5 61.56 34.96 46.95
N ALA A 6 60.26 34.97 47.25
CA ALA A 6 59.78 34.94 48.62
C ALA A 6 58.55 34.01 48.70
N ILE A 7 58.76 32.93 49.44
CA ILE A 7 57.76 31.99 49.94
C ILE A 7 57.05 32.66 51.11
N LEU A 8 55.72 32.63 51.17
CA LEU A 8 55.01 32.77 52.44
C LEU A 8 53.72 31.95 52.48
N LEU A 9 53.63 31.14 53.54
CA LEU A 9 52.49 30.34 53.96
C LEU A 9 51.28 31.21 54.32
N ILE A 10 50.10 30.81 53.85
CA ILE A 10 48.78 31.03 54.48
C ILE A 10 47.98 29.76 54.14
N GLY A 11 47.46 28.96 55.06
CA GLY A 11 46.64 29.33 56.21
C GLY A 11 45.20 28.94 55.89
N LEU A 12 44.80 27.78 56.41
CA LEU A 12 43.52 27.10 56.20
C LEU A 12 42.32 27.99 56.61
N ALA A 13 41.35 28.19 55.73
CA ALA A 13 40.01 28.69 56.09
C ALA A 13 38.95 27.86 55.35
N VAL A 14 38.15 27.15 56.15
CA VAL A 14 37.03 26.32 55.71
C VAL A 14 35.87 27.22 55.34
N LEU A 15 35.43 27.16 54.09
CA LEU A 15 34.11 27.61 53.64
C LEU A 15 33.38 26.40 53.09
N ALA A 16 32.27 26.04 53.75
CA ALA A 16 31.37 24.99 53.32
C ALA A 16 30.78 25.35 51.95
N VAL A 17 31.08 24.54 50.94
CA VAL A 17 30.44 24.60 49.63
C VAL A 17 29.49 23.41 49.54
N HIS A 18 28.19 23.70 49.57
CA HIS A 18 27.16 22.72 49.28
C HIS A 18 27.38 22.15 47.86
N PRO A 19 27.25 20.83 47.64
CA PRO A 19 27.25 20.31 46.29
C PRO A 19 25.97 20.78 45.60
N LEU A 20 26.13 21.71 44.65
CA LEU A 20 25.15 21.98 43.61
C LEU A 20 25.03 20.70 42.78
N SER A 21 23.98 19.91 43.05
CA SER A 21 23.53 18.86 42.14
C SER A 21 23.14 19.50 40.82
N ALA A 22 24.05 19.48 39.86
CA ALA A 22 23.74 19.76 38.47
C ALA A 22 22.81 18.66 37.97
N VAL A 23 21.50 18.93 37.98
CA VAL A 23 20.53 18.15 37.23
C VAL A 23 20.84 18.36 35.76
N ALA A 24 21.61 17.44 35.18
CA ALA A 24 21.72 17.35 33.74
C ALA A 24 20.31 17.07 33.20
N GLN A 25 19.65 18.09 32.66
CA GLN A 25 18.52 17.91 31.77
C GLN A 25 19.05 17.22 30.53
N THR A 26 19.02 15.89 30.54
CA THR A 26 19.03 15.09 29.33
C THR A 26 17.80 15.53 28.55
N ALA A 27 17.98 16.46 27.61
CA ALA A 27 16.98 16.73 26.59
C ALA A 27 16.70 15.37 25.93
N ALA A 28 15.52 14.82 26.22
CA ALA A 28 15.06 13.61 25.58
C ALA A 28 15.12 13.87 24.08
N ARG A 29 15.99 13.12 23.39
CA ARG A 29 15.89 12.97 21.93
C ARG A 29 14.42 12.62 21.65
N PRO A 30 13.76 13.24 20.66
CA PRO A 30 12.44 12.82 20.27
C PRO A 30 12.54 11.32 20.01
N ALA A 31 11.72 10.54 20.72
CA ALA A 31 11.62 9.12 20.48
C ALA A 31 11.41 8.96 18.98
N THR A 32 12.36 8.29 18.32
CA THR A 32 12.19 7.86 16.94
C THR A 32 10.97 6.95 16.97
N THR A 33 9.83 7.51 16.61
CA THR A 33 8.61 6.75 16.37
C THR A 33 8.97 5.71 15.33
N GLY A 34 8.90 4.43 15.69
CA GLY A 34 8.88 3.36 14.71
C GLY A 34 7.80 3.64 13.64
N PRO A 35 7.87 3.00 12.46
CA PRO A 35 6.92 3.26 11.40
C PRO A 35 5.49 3.03 11.90
N SER A 36 4.72 4.12 12.06
CA SER A 36 3.30 4.02 12.29
C SER A 36 2.67 3.39 11.04
N SER A 37 2.12 2.19 11.18
CA SER A 37 1.49 1.38 10.12
C SER A 37 0.15 1.95 9.60
N GLN A 38 -0.05 3.26 9.74
CA GLN A 38 -1.19 3.99 9.20
C GLN A 38 -0.74 4.71 7.93
N PHE A 39 -1.30 4.29 6.81
CA PHE A 39 -1.18 5.01 5.56
C PHE A 39 -1.79 6.40 5.74
N VAL A 40 -1.03 7.44 5.38
CA VAL A 40 -1.48 8.83 5.46
C VAL A 40 -2.03 9.22 4.09
N TRP A 41 -3.31 9.57 4.06
CA TRP A 41 -3.97 10.03 2.85
C TRP A 41 -3.72 11.51 2.65
N LEU A 42 -3.15 11.89 1.52
CA LEU A 42 -2.79 13.27 1.23
C LEU A 42 -3.82 13.96 0.33
N GLY A 43 -4.04 15.25 0.57
CA GLY A 43 -4.87 16.11 -0.25
C GLY A 43 -4.11 16.68 -1.45
N ALA A 44 -4.79 17.48 -2.26
CA ALA A 44 -4.19 18.09 -3.45
C ALA A 44 -3.01 19.01 -3.13
N ASN A 45 -2.95 19.54 -1.91
CA ASN A 45 -1.85 20.35 -1.37
C ASN A 45 -0.70 19.52 -0.77
N LYS A 46 -0.78 18.19 -0.81
CA LYS A 46 0.16 17.24 -0.18
C LYS A 46 0.16 17.25 1.36
N GLU A 47 -0.83 17.88 1.98
CA GLU A 47 -1.06 17.79 3.43
C GLU A 47 -2.00 16.63 3.76
N PRO A 48 -1.94 16.07 4.98
CA PRO A 48 -2.86 15.03 5.41
C PRO A 48 -4.33 15.47 5.29
N LEU A 49 -5.17 14.60 4.73
CA LEU A 49 -6.61 14.80 4.71
C LEU A 49 -7.16 14.65 6.14
N PRO A 50 -8.11 15.51 6.56
CA PRO A 50 -8.55 15.59 7.96
C PRO A 50 -9.58 14.52 8.36
N PHE A 51 -9.78 13.48 7.55
CA PHE A 51 -10.81 12.47 7.78
C PHE A 51 -10.43 11.54 8.92
N GLN A 52 -11.36 11.33 9.86
CA GLN A 52 -11.16 10.47 11.03
C GLN A 52 -11.55 9.01 10.75
N SER A 53 -12.29 8.77 9.67
CA SER A 53 -12.76 7.45 9.27
C SER A 53 -12.70 7.26 7.76
N ALA A 54 -12.69 5.99 7.33
CA ALA A 54 -12.85 5.66 5.91
C ALA A 54 -14.21 6.14 5.39
N GLU A 55 -15.26 6.07 6.20
CA GLU A 55 -16.62 6.47 5.85
C GLU A 55 -16.71 7.96 5.52
N GLU A 56 -16.07 8.82 6.32
CA GLU A 56 -15.97 10.26 6.04
C GLU A 56 -15.24 10.53 4.72
N MET A 57 -14.13 9.84 4.49
CA MET A 57 -13.37 9.97 3.25
C MET A 57 -14.19 9.54 2.04
N LEU A 58 -14.85 8.39 2.10
CA LEU A 58 -15.69 7.89 1.00
C LEU A 58 -16.89 8.80 0.77
N ALA A 59 -17.49 9.37 1.82
CA ALA A 59 -18.54 10.36 1.69
C ALA A 59 -18.05 11.64 1.00
N TYR A 60 -16.85 12.11 1.34
CA TYR A 60 -16.20 13.21 0.64
C TYR A 60 -15.97 12.88 -0.83
N LEU A 61 -15.34 11.74 -1.16
CA LEU A 61 -15.05 11.36 -2.56
C LEU A 61 -16.32 11.23 -3.43
N ARG A 62 -17.44 10.82 -2.83
CA ARG A 62 -18.75 10.72 -3.50
C ARG A 62 -19.39 12.09 -3.75
N THR A 63 -19.23 13.04 -2.85
CA THR A 63 -20.06 14.27 -2.80
C THR A 63 -19.31 15.58 -3.04
N ALA A 64 -17.97 15.57 -2.99
CA ALA A 64 -17.17 16.75 -3.26
C ALA A 64 -17.30 17.21 -4.72
N GLU A 65 -17.38 18.53 -4.88
CA GLU A 65 -17.57 19.18 -6.17
C GLU A 65 -16.36 18.93 -7.07
N GLU A 66 -16.60 18.58 -8.33
CA GLU A 66 -15.54 18.49 -9.35
C GLU A 66 -15.22 19.90 -9.86
N ILE A 67 -14.09 20.46 -9.41
CA ILE A 67 -13.66 21.81 -9.81
C ILE A 67 -12.83 21.80 -11.10
N SER A 68 -12.19 20.67 -11.43
CA SER A 68 -11.56 20.48 -12.75
C SER A 68 -11.38 19.00 -13.10
N SER A 69 -11.24 18.73 -14.41
CA SER A 69 -10.96 17.39 -14.96
C SER A 69 -9.93 17.50 -16.08
N LYS A 70 -8.89 16.66 -16.03
CA LYS A 70 -7.85 16.57 -17.08
C LYS A 70 -7.69 15.11 -17.53
N PRO A 71 -7.60 14.82 -18.84
CA PRO A 71 -7.20 13.49 -19.31
C PRO A 71 -5.83 13.12 -18.76
N LEU A 72 -5.63 11.84 -18.42
CA LEU A 72 -4.31 11.30 -18.15
C LEU A 72 -3.62 10.96 -19.49
N SER A 73 -2.33 11.29 -19.58
CA SER A 73 -1.48 10.99 -20.74
C SER A 73 -1.01 9.54 -20.79
N GLU A 74 -1.15 8.81 -19.68
CA GLU A 74 -0.67 7.44 -19.51
C GLU A 74 -1.86 6.47 -19.32
N GLY A 75 -1.70 5.25 -19.83
CA GLY A 75 -2.69 4.18 -19.77
C GLY A 75 -3.60 4.08 -21.00
N ILE A 76 -4.01 2.85 -21.32
CA ILE A 76 -4.85 2.55 -22.50
C ILE A 76 -6.30 3.04 -22.31
N THR A 77 -6.75 3.20 -21.06
CA THR A 77 -8.18 3.30 -20.69
C THR A 77 -8.76 4.73 -20.63
N ARG A 78 -8.06 5.76 -21.15
CA ARG A 78 -8.54 7.17 -21.19
C ARG A 78 -9.08 7.67 -19.84
N ALA A 79 -8.41 7.28 -18.75
CA ALA A 79 -8.76 7.74 -17.41
C ALA A 79 -8.56 9.26 -17.30
N LYS A 80 -9.27 9.87 -16.35
CA LYS A 80 -9.19 11.32 -16.08
C LYS A 80 -8.69 11.55 -14.67
N ARG A 81 -7.90 12.59 -14.45
CA ARG A 81 -7.65 13.12 -13.11
C ARG A 81 -8.66 14.21 -12.82
N LEU A 82 -9.48 13.99 -11.80
CA LEU A 82 -10.41 15.00 -11.29
C LEU A 82 -9.77 15.70 -10.09
N HIS A 83 -10.07 16.98 -9.94
CA HIS A 83 -9.77 17.77 -8.74
C HIS A 83 -11.09 18.05 -8.04
N LEU A 84 -11.18 17.63 -6.79
CA LEU A 84 -12.36 17.72 -5.95
C LEU A 84 -12.17 18.76 -4.85
N SER A 85 -13.22 19.51 -4.54
CA SER A 85 -13.25 20.46 -3.42
C SER A 85 -14.55 20.37 -2.63
N LYS A 86 -14.47 20.42 -1.29
CA LYS A 86 -15.62 20.59 -0.40
C LYS A 86 -15.17 21.12 0.95
N GLY A 87 -15.74 22.24 1.39
CA GLY A 87 -15.47 22.80 2.72
C GLY A 87 -14.00 23.15 2.96
N GLY A 88 -13.30 23.65 1.95
CA GLY A 88 -11.86 23.98 2.03
C GLY A 88 -10.91 22.79 1.95
N ILE A 89 -11.44 21.56 1.91
CA ILE A 89 -10.66 20.35 1.66
C ILE A 89 -10.56 20.15 0.17
N GLU A 90 -9.36 19.86 -0.34
CA GLU A 90 -9.12 19.52 -1.73
C GLU A 90 -8.42 18.18 -1.87
N ALA A 91 -8.88 17.36 -2.82
CA ALA A 91 -8.25 16.09 -3.14
C ALA A 91 -8.27 15.83 -4.64
N ARG A 92 -7.31 15.05 -5.12
CA ARG A 92 -7.30 14.57 -6.51
C ARG A 92 -7.76 13.12 -6.54
N VAL A 93 -8.43 12.73 -7.62
CA VAL A 93 -8.83 11.34 -7.87
C VAL A 93 -8.51 10.96 -9.30
N VAL A 94 -8.20 9.68 -9.52
CA VAL A 94 -8.27 9.07 -10.85
C VAL A 94 -9.68 8.54 -11.08
N PHE A 95 -10.27 8.90 -12.22
CA PHE A 95 -11.61 8.52 -12.63
C PHE A 95 -11.56 7.57 -13.83
N HIS A 96 -12.04 6.34 -13.61
CA HIS A 96 -12.20 5.30 -14.63
C HIS A 96 -13.67 5.16 -14.99
N HIS A 97 -13.97 5.01 -16.27
CA HIS A 97 -15.33 4.81 -16.78
C HIS A 97 -15.44 3.62 -17.75
N VAL A 98 -14.34 2.88 -17.93
CA VAL A 98 -14.32 1.69 -18.81
C VAL A 98 -15.31 0.66 -18.26
N ASP A 99 -16.16 0.13 -19.12
CA ASP A 99 -17.07 -0.97 -18.77
C ASP A 99 -17.27 -1.82 -20.02
N ARG A 100 -16.49 -2.88 -20.14
CA ARG A 100 -16.43 -3.77 -21.30
C ARG A 100 -16.38 -5.21 -20.84
N ASN A 101 -17.14 -6.05 -21.52
CA ASN A 101 -17.15 -7.49 -21.30
C ASN A 101 -16.85 -8.16 -22.65
N GLU A 102 -15.75 -8.89 -22.72
CA GLU A 102 -15.42 -9.73 -23.86
C GLU A 102 -15.83 -11.17 -23.52
N GLN A 103 -16.78 -11.70 -24.29
CA GLN A 103 -17.29 -13.07 -24.14
C GLN A 103 -16.55 -14.08 -25.02
N GLU A 104 -15.52 -13.62 -25.74
CA GLU A 104 -14.70 -14.44 -26.62
C GLU A 104 -13.40 -14.85 -25.92
N MET A 105 -12.83 -15.98 -26.35
CA MET A 105 -11.50 -16.41 -25.91
C MET A 105 -10.47 -15.34 -26.23
N LYS A 106 -9.86 -14.77 -25.18
CA LYS A 106 -8.79 -13.81 -25.34
C LYS A 106 -7.47 -14.41 -24.88
N ARG A 107 -6.45 -14.29 -25.72
CA ARG A 107 -5.07 -14.52 -25.32
C ARG A 107 -4.55 -13.26 -24.64
N LEU A 108 -4.12 -13.39 -23.40
CA LEU A 108 -3.49 -12.33 -22.64
C LEU A 108 -2.04 -12.12 -23.09
N ALA A 109 -1.39 -11.04 -22.64
CA ALA A 109 0.01 -10.75 -22.97
C ALA A 109 1.01 -11.80 -22.46
N ASN A 110 0.58 -12.65 -21.51
CA ASN A 110 1.35 -13.77 -20.97
C ASN A 110 0.93 -15.14 -21.58
N ASP A 111 0.31 -15.13 -22.76
CA ASP A 111 -0.19 -16.30 -23.49
C ASP A 111 -1.32 -17.12 -22.82
N ASN A 112 -1.73 -16.76 -21.60
CA ASN A 112 -2.89 -17.37 -20.96
C ASN A 112 -4.17 -17.04 -21.74
N VAL A 113 -5.06 -18.04 -21.85
CA VAL A 113 -6.36 -17.87 -22.50
C VAL A 113 -7.43 -17.65 -21.45
N VAL A 114 -8.13 -16.53 -21.52
CA VAL A 114 -9.32 -16.25 -20.70
C VAL A 114 -10.57 -16.35 -21.54
N MET A 115 -11.55 -17.11 -21.07
CA MET A 115 -12.84 -17.31 -21.74
C MET A 115 -13.79 -16.11 -21.57
N TYR A 116 -13.57 -15.31 -20.53
CA TYR A 116 -14.36 -14.13 -20.21
C TYR A 116 -13.45 -13.07 -19.61
N LEU A 117 -13.21 -12.00 -20.36
CA LEU A 117 -12.48 -10.83 -19.86
C LEU A 117 -13.48 -9.73 -19.52
N ARG A 118 -13.50 -9.32 -18.26
CA ARG A 118 -14.24 -8.17 -17.78
C ARG A 118 -13.26 -7.04 -17.48
N ASP A 119 -13.48 -5.89 -18.10
CA ASP A 119 -12.73 -4.65 -17.90
C ASP A 119 -13.71 -3.57 -17.45
N SER A 120 -13.88 -3.43 -16.13
CA SER A 120 -14.96 -2.64 -15.55
C SER A 120 -14.49 -1.73 -14.43
N PHE A 121 -14.91 -0.46 -14.48
CA PHE A 121 -14.68 0.52 -13.42
C PHE A 121 -15.25 0.08 -12.06
N LEU A 122 -16.28 -0.79 -12.07
CA LEU A 122 -16.90 -1.34 -10.86
C LEU A 122 -15.89 -2.14 -10.03
N ASN A 123 -14.98 -2.85 -10.70
CA ASN A 123 -13.98 -3.70 -10.07
C ASN A 123 -12.97 -2.90 -9.23
N GLN A 124 -12.73 -1.63 -9.57
CA GLN A 124 -11.89 -0.74 -8.77
C GLN A 124 -12.47 -0.51 -7.36
N ALA A 125 -13.79 -0.25 -7.29
CA ALA A 125 -14.49 -0.07 -6.02
C ALA A 125 -14.63 -1.40 -5.26
N ALA A 126 -14.90 -2.49 -5.98
CA ALA A 126 -14.97 -3.84 -5.40
C ALA A 126 -13.63 -4.26 -4.77
N ALA A 127 -12.51 -3.99 -5.44
CA ALA A 127 -11.17 -4.28 -4.92
C ALA A 127 -10.87 -3.48 -3.65
N TYR A 128 -11.24 -2.20 -3.61
CA TYR A 128 -11.08 -1.39 -2.40
C TYR A 128 -11.91 -1.95 -1.22
N GLU A 129 -13.22 -2.22 -1.41
CA GLU A 129 -14.04 -2.77 -0.32
C GLU A 129 -13.55 -4.15 0.14
N MET A 130 -13.12 -5.01 -0.79
CA MET A 130 -12.51 -6.30 -0.46
C MET A 130 -11.22 -6.12 0.34
N SER A 131 -10.34 -5.20 -0.06
CA SER A 131 -9.08 -4.92 0.65
C SER A 131 -9.33 -4.48 2.09
N ARG A 132 -10.33 -3.61 2.32
CA ARG A 132 -10.70 -3.17 3.67
C ARG A 132 -11.19 -4.31 4.54
N MET A 133 -12.05 -5.16 3.99
CA MET A 133 -12.58 -6.33 4.70
C MET A 133 -11.46 -7.29 5.11
N LEU A 134 -10.40 -7.39 4.30
CA LEU A 134 -9.23 -8.24 4.53
C LEU A 134 -8.13 -7.57 5.35
N GLY A 135 -8.35 -6.35 5.86
CA GLY A 135 -7.35 -5.61 6.64
C GLY A 135 -6.17 -5.07 5.82
N MET A 136 -6.22 -5.16 4.49
CA MET A 136 -5.26 -4.53 3.60
C MET A 136 -5.48 -3.02 3.56
N LYS A 137 -4.38 -2.27 3.48
CA LYS A 137 -4.40 -0.81 3.55
C LYS A 137 -3.76 -0.13 2.33
N ASN A 138 -3.25 -0.91 1.39
CA ASN A 138 -2.49 -0.46 0.23
C ASN A 138 -3.30 -0.47 -1.09
N VAL A 139 -4.63 -0.55 -1.02
CA VAL A 139 -5.52 -0.24 -2.15
C VAL A 139 -6.17 1.12 -1.88
N PRO A 140 -6.05 2.12 -2.78
CA PRO A 140 -6.55 3.45 -2.47
C PRO A 140 -8.09 3.54 -2.39
N PRO A 141 -8.64 4.40 -1.51
CA PRO A 141 -10.05 4.67 -1.35
C PRO A 141 -10.75 4.93 -2.67
N THR A 142 -11.75 4.10 -2.96
CA THR A 142 -12.43 4.11 -4.24
C THR A 142 -13.94 4.12 -4.06
N VAL A 143 -14.63 5.02 -4.76
CA VAL A 143 -16.09 5.13 -4.75
C VAL A 143 -16.65 5.13 -6.16
N LEU A 144 -17.92 4.75 -6.31
CA LEU A 144 -18.65 5.01 -7.55
C LEU A 144 -19.16 6.44 -7.53
N ARG A 145 -18.94 7.19 -8.62
CA ARG A 145 -19.44 8.55 -8.80
C ARG A 145 -19.78 8.85 -10.26
N ARG A 146 -20.35 10.03 -10.51
CA ARG A 146 -20.49 10.58 -11.86
C ARG A 146 -19.50 11.72 -12.07
N SER A 147 -19.02 11.85 -13.32
CA SER A 147 -18.27 13.00 -13.82
C SER A 147 -18.80 13.32 -15.22
N ASN A 148 -19.24 14.56 -15.45
CA ASN A 148 -19.81 15.01 -16.72
C ASN A 148 -20.90 14.05 -17.27
N GLY A 149 -21.84 13.64 -16.40
CA GLY A 149 -22.92 12.70 -16.74
C GLY A 149 -22.53 11.22 -16.83
N GLN A 150 -21.24 10.91 -16.99
CA GLN A 150 -20.71 9.55 -17.10
C GLN A 150 -20.54 8.89 -15.73
N ARG A 151 -21.00 7.64 -15.58
CA ARG A 151 -20.72 6.83 -14.38
C ARG A 151 -19.30 6.28 -14.44
N GLY A 152 -18.66 6.19 -13.29
CA GLY A 152 -17.33 5.61 -13.17
C GLY A 152 -16.94 5.37 -11.71
N SER A 153 -15.72 4.90 -11.51
CA SER A 153 -15.07 4.85 -10.20
C SER A 153 -14.12 6.04 -10.04
N ALA A 154 -14.06 6.59 -8.84
CA ALA A 154 -13.10 7.60 -8.43
C ALA A 154 -12.26 7.06 -7.30
N GLN A 155 -10.99 6.84 -7.59
CA GLN A 155 -9.98 6.35 -6.67
C GLN A 155 -9.10 7.51 -6.23
N LEU A 156 -8.85 7.63 -4.92
CA LEU A 156 -8.00 8.69 -4.37
C LEU A 156 -6.62 8.66 -5.02
N TRP A 157 -6.15 9.84 -5.44
CA TRP A 157 -4.83 10.00 -6.03
C TRP A 157 -3.76 9.85 -4.97
N ILE A 158 -2.76 8.99 -5.21
CA ILE A 158 -1.60 8.87 -4.32
C ILE A 158 -0.60 9.97 -4.68
N GLU A 159 -0.50 10.98 -3.81
CA GLU A 159 0.44 12.09 -3.98
C GLU A 159 1.88 11.65 -3.78
N SER A 160 2.80 12.30 -4.50
CA SER A 160 4.24 12.06 -4.38
C SER A 160 4.65 10.59 -4.59
N ALA A 161 3.90 9.88 -5.44
CA ALA A 161 4.22 8.53 -5.86
C ALA A 161 4.63 8.46 -7.32
N LYS A 162 5.37 7.40 -7.65
CA LYS A 162 5.84 7.05 -8.99
C LYS A 162 5.48 5.61 -9.27
N THR A 163 5.33 5.23 -10.54
CA THR A 163 5.06 3.83 -10.87
C THR A 163 6.27 2.96 -10.54
N GLU A 164 6.04 1.67 -10.32
CA GLU A 164 7.12 0.70 -10.13
C GLU A 164 8.04 0.65 -11.37
N THR A 165 7.49 0.86 -12.57
CA THR A 165 8.29 0.99 -13.81
C THR A 165 9.29 2.14 -13.69
N MET A 166 8.82 3.33 -13.29
CA MET A 166 9.70 4.49 -13.11
C MET A 166 10.73 4.27 -11.99
N ARG A 167 10.37 3.56 -10.92
CA ARG A 167 11.32 3.22 -9.84
C ARG A 167 12.48 2.39 -10.39
N VAL A 168 12.16 1.32 -11.13
CA VAL A 168 13.14 0.40 -11.71
C VAL A 168 14.02 1.11 -12.74
N GLU A 169 13.44 1.90 -13.63
CA GLU A 169 14.19 2.68 -14.64
C GLU A 169 15.16 3.68 -14.02
N GLN A 170 14.82 4.22 -12.83
CA GLN A 170 15.67 5.15 -12.08
C GLN A 170 16.69 4.44 -11.18
N GLY A 171 16.70 3.10 -11.12
CA GLY A 171 17.60 2.34 -10.26
C GLY A 171 17.43 2.62 -8.75
N LEU A 172 16.21 2.99 -8.33
CA LEU A 172 15.93 3.30 -6.93
C LEU A 172 15.63 2.03 -6.16
N GLU A 173 16.44 1.66 -5.18
CA GLU A 173 16.24 0.44 -4.39
C GLU A 173 15.47 0.69 -3.09
N PRO A 174 14.59 -0.25 -2.65
CA PRO A 174 13.89 -0.11 -1.39
C PRO A 174 14.87 -0.13 -0.21
N PRO A 175 14.66 0.73 0.80
CA PRO A 175 15.52 0.76 1.98
C PRO A 175 15.39 -0.51 2.84
N ASP A 176 14.27 -1.23 2.69
CA ASP A 176 13.98 -2.48 3.38
C ASP A 176 13.39 -3.50 2.38
N TYR A 177 14.24 -4.43 1.93
CA TYR A 177 13.82 -5.51 1.04
C TYR A 177 12.91 -6.54 1.71
N THR A 178 12.98 -6.71 3.03
CA THR A 178 12.09 -7.63 3.74
C THR A 178 10.66 -7.09 3.68
N LEU A 179 10.46 -5.83 4.08
CA LEU A 179 9.16 -5.16 3.97
C LEU A 179 8.66 -5.10 2.52
N TRP A 180 9.56 -4.82 1.57
CA TRP A 180 9.23 -4.80 0.15
C TRP A 180 8.69 -6.16 -0.33
N ASN A 181 9.38 -7.25 0.02
CA ASN A 181 8.95 -8.61 -0.31
C ASN A 181 7.63 -8.98 0.38
N GLN A 182 7.39 -8.49 1.59
CA GLN A 182 6.11 -8.65 2.29
C GLN A 182 4.94 -7.98 1.54
N TYR A 183 5.12 -6.76 1.01
CA TYR A 183 4.11 -6.11 0.18
C TYR A 183 3.78 -6.92 -1.08
N TYR A 184 4.80 -7.46 -1.76
CA TYR A 184 4.59 -8.31 -2.94
C TYR A 184 3.92 -9.64 -2.61
N ALA A 185 4.21 -10.22 -1.45
CA ALA A 185 3.58 -11.46 -1.00
C ALA A 185 2.06 -11.27 -0.83
N ASP A 186 1.64 -10.23 -0.11
CA ASP A 186 0.23 -9.89 0.06
C ASP A 186 -0.46 -9.52 -1.25
N MET A 187 0.22 -8.77 -2.12
CA MET A 187 -0.29 -8.46 -3.47
C MET A 187 -0.61 -9.74 -4.24
N ARG A 188 0.28 -10.74 -4.26
CA ARG A 188 0.08 -11.98 -5.01
C ARG A 188 -1.10 -12.80 -4.48
N VAL A 189 -1.28 -12.83 -3.17
CA VAL A 189 -2.42 -13.51 -2.53
C VAL A 189 -3.72 -12.78 -2.89
N PHE A 190 -3.73 -11.45 -2.80
CA PHE A 190 -4.89 -10.63 -3.13
C PHE A 190 -5.27 -10.72 -4.61
N ASP A 191 -4.30 -10.59 -5.52
CA ASP A 191 -4.52 -10.69 -6.96
C ASP A 191 -5.04 -12.09 -7.36
N ASN A 192 -4.57 -13.16 -6.71
CA ASN A 192 -5.12 -14.50 -6.89
C ASN A 192 -6.57 -14.62 -6.38
N LEU A 193 -6.85 -14.06 -5.21
CA LEU A 193 -8.20 -14.04 -4.64
C LEU A 193 -9.16 -13.31 -5.57
N ILE A 194 -8.80 -12.13 -6.07
CA ILE A 194 -9.68 -11.30 -6.91
C ILE A 194 -9.56 -11.62 -8.40
N ASN A 195 -8.70 -12.55 -8.83
CA ASN A 195 -8.46 -12.89 -10.24
C ASN A 195 -8.02 -11.64 -11.03
N ASN A 196 -7.07 -10.89 -10.48
CA ASN A 196 -6.42 -9.82 -11.20
C ASN A 196 -5.39 -10.41 -12.16
N ILE A 197 -5.72 -10.41 -13.44
CA ILE A 197 -4.89 -10.97 -14.51
C ILE A 197 -3.99 -9.92 -15.18
N ASP A 198 -4.05 -8.67 -14.73
CA ASP A 198 -3.39 -7.52 -15.37
C ASP A 198 -2.39 -6.82 -14.44
N ARG A 199 -1.97 -7.46 -13.33
CA ARG A 199 -0.94 -6.90 -12.46
C ARG A 199 0.38 -6.76 -13.23
N ASN A 200 0.88 -5.54 -13.31
CA ASN A 200 2.17 -5.18 -13.90
C ASN A 200 2.77 -3.96 -13.17
N GLN A 201 4.01 -3.60 -13.48
CA GLN A 201 4.72 -2.50 -12.83
C GLN A 201 4.07 -1.12 -13.02
N GLY A 202 3.36 -0.90 -14.13
CA GLY A 202 2.58 0.33 -14.34
C GLY A 202 1.38 0.43 -13.40
N ASN A 203 0.86 -0.70 -12.93
CA ASN A 203 -0.29 -0.79 -12.03
C ASN A 203 0.12 -0.88 -10.54
N MET A 204 1.35 -0.48 -10.22
CA MET A 204 1.87 -0.36 -8.86
C MET A 204 2.49 1.01 -8.67
N LEU A 205 2.17 1.69 -7.56
CA LEU A 205 2.80 2.96 -7.20
C LEU A 205 3.67 2.78 -5.96
N VAL A 206 4.75 3.54 -5.91
CA VAL A 206 5.68 3.62 -4.78
C VAL A 206 5.71 5.07 -4.33
N ASP A 207 5.28 5.32 -3.09
CA ASP A 207 5.29 6.67 -2.54
C ASP A 207 6.64 7.04 -1.91
N SER A 208 6.78 8.32 -1.52
CA SER A 208 7.99 8.83 -0.85
C SER A 208 8.36 8.14 0.47
N ARG A 209 7.44 7.36 1.05
CA ARG A 209 7.65 6.59 2.29
C ARG A 209 7.89 5.11 2.01
N TRP A 210 8.10 4.72 0.74
CA TRP A 210 8.29 3.35 0.30
C TRP A 210 7.11 2.42 0.55
N ASN A 211 5.90 2.97 0.69
CA ASN A 211 4.71 2.14 0.65
C ASN A 211 4.43 1.72 -0.80
N LEU A 212 4.15 0.43 -1.00
CA LEU A 212 3.63 -0.09 -2.26
C LEU A 212 2.12 0.09 -2.28
N TRP A 213 1.59 0.65 -3.37
CA TRP A 213 0.16 0.86 -3.61
C TRP A 213 -0.31 0.08 -4.82
N LEU A 214 -1.40 -0.64 -4.67
CA LEU A 214 -2.02 -1.45 -5.72
C LEU A 214 -3.13 -0.64 -6.38
N ILE A 215 -2.95 -0.33 -7.66
CA ILE A 215 -3.92 0.41 -8.46
C ILE A 215 -4.39 -0.42 -9.66
N ASP A 216 -5.35 0.12 -10.39
CA ASP A 216 -5.92 -0.42 -11.63
C ASP A 216 -6.35 -1.90 -11.54
N HIS A 217 -7.53 -2.11 -10.97
CA HIS A 217 -8.18 -3.42 -10.82
C HIS A 217 -9.30 -3.62 -11.84
N THR A 218 -9.35 -2.87 -12.95
CA THR A 218 -10.50 -2.99 -13.88
C THR A 218 -10.64 -4.40 -14.46
N ARG A 219 -9.51 -5.10 -14.64
CA ARG A 219 -9.42 -6.51 -15.10
C ARG A 219 -9.29 -7.51 -13.96
N SER A 220 -10.13 -7.36 -12.96
CA SER A 220 -10.30 -8.29 -11.85
C SER A 220 -11.73 -8.87 -11.82
N PHE A 221 -11.98 -9.77 -10.88
CA PHE A 221 -13.27 -10.39 -10.61
C PHE A 221 -13.87 -11.11 -11.83
N GLY A 222 -13.01 -11.78 -12.60
CA GLY A 222 -13.42 -12.67 -13.68
C GLY A 222 -14.20 -13.88 -13.18
N ARG A 223 -14.82 -14.62 -14.10
CA ARG A 223 -15.62 -15.81 -13.80
C ARG A 223 -14.79 -17.08 -13.63
N ASP A 224 -13.48 -17.00 -13.83
CA ASP A 224 -12.61 -18.14 -13.61
C ASP A 224 -12.57 -18.50 -12.11
N LYS A 225 -12.74 -19.78 -11.84
CA LYS A 225 -12.70 -20.39 -10.51
C LYS A 225 -11.28 -20.86 -10.17
N ALA A 226 -10.35 -20.91 -11.11
CA ALA A 226 -8.95 -21.18 -10.86
C ALA A 226 -8.25 -19.96 -10.25
N LEU A 227 -7.22 -20.24 -9.44
CA LEU A 227 -6.26 -19.20 -9.07
C LEU A 227 -5.45 -18.87 -10.34
N PRO A 228 -5.29 -17.60 -10.72
CA PRO A 228 -4.57 -17.24 -11.95
C PRO A 228 -3.07 -17.57 -11.88
N TYR A 229 -2.46 -17.45 -10.70
CA TYR A 229 -1.01 -17.62 -10.48
C TYR A 229 -0.74 -18.30 -9.13
N PRO A 230 -1.21 -19.55 -8.90
CA PRO A 230 -1.04 -20.23 -7.63
C PRO A 230 0.43 -20.46 -7.25
N GLU A 231 1.32 -20.62 -8.23
CA GLU A 231 2.73 -20.93 -8.06
C GLU A 231 3.55 -19.80 -7.41
N ILE A 232 3.07 -18.55 -7.51
CA ILE A 232 3.74 -17.39 -6.89
C ILE A 232 3.15 -17.03 -5.52
N VAL A 233 2.10 -17.72 -5.07
CA VAL A 233 1.58 -17.60 -3.70
C VAL A 233 2.46 -18.43 -2.80
N VAL A 234 3.42 -17.79 -2.13
CA VAL A 234 4.43 -18.47 -1.31
C VAL A 234 4.36 -18.05 0.16
N ARG A 235 3.98 -16.80 0.42
CA ARG A 235 3.83 -16.22 1.77
C ARG A 235 2.65 -15.25 1.79
N CYS A 236 2.13 -14.95 2.97
CA CYS A 236 1.14 -13.89 3.20
C CYS A 236 1.23 -13.34 4.62
N SER A 237 0.73 -12.12 4.84
CA SER A 237 0.66 -11.55 6.17
C SER A 237 -0.37 -12.28 7.02
N ARG A 238 -0.13 -12.34 8.33
CA ARG A 238 -1.09 -12.91 9.29
C ARG A 238 -2.43 -12.18 9.26
N VAL A 239 -2.42 -10.86 9.01
CA VAL A 239 -3.65 -10.05 8.85
C VAL A 239 -4.45 -10.50 7.64
N LEU A 240 -3.82 -10.62 6.47
CA LEU A 240 -4.51 -11.07 5.26
C LEU A 240 -4.99 -12.52 5.41
N TRP A 241 -4.18 -13.39 6.01
CA TRP A 241 -4.56 -14.76 6.32
C TRP A 241 -5.79 -14.83 7.23
N GLN A 242 -5.79 -14.07 8.33
CA GLN A 242 -6.92 -13.97 9.25
C GLN A 242 -8.19 -13.52 8.51
N GLY A 243 -8.09 -12.48 7.68
CA GLY A 243 -9.21 -11.95 6.88
C GLY A 243 -9.77 -12.97 5.89
N ILE A 244 -8.92 -13.71 5.19
CA ILE A 244 -9.34 -14.71 4.20
C ILE A 244 -9.87 -15.97 4.88
N ARG A 245 -9.24 -16.43 5.97
CA ARG A 245 -9.49 -17.75 6.56
C ARG A 245 -10.55 -17.75 7.65
N HIS A 246 -10.50 -16.76 8.53
CA HIS A 246 -11.19 -16.79 9.82
C HIS A 246 -12.31 -15.76 9.90
N ASP A 247 -12.05 -14.53 9.48
CA ASP A 247 -13.04 -13.43 9.58
C ASP A 247 -14.02 -13.41 8.40
N TRP A 248 -13.77 -14.24 7.38
CA TRP A 248 -14.56 -14.35 6.16
C TRP A 248 -15.95 -14.94 6.41
N ASP A 249 -16.98 -14.26 5.91
CA ASP A 249 -18.38 -14.67 5.95
C ASP A 249 -18.98 -14.55 4.54
N ASP A 250 -19.28 -15.69 3.92
CA ASP A 250 -19.78 -15.76 2.54
C ASP A 250 -21.03 -14.91 2.32
N ALA A 251 -21.95 -14.88 3.29
CA ALA A 251 -23.19 -14.12 3.16
C ALA A 251 -22.94 -12.61 3.26
N LYS A 252 -21.97 -12.16 4.07
CA LYS A 252 -21.55 -10.75 4.10
C LYS A 252 -20.84 -10.36 2.81
N VAL A 253 -19.95 -11.21 2.31
CA VAL A 253 -19.22 -10.97 1.06
C VAL A 253 -20.16 -10.91 -0.13
N GLU A 254 -21.12 -11.83 -0.23
CA GLU A 254 -22.12 -11.83 -1.29
C GLU A 254 -22.93 -10.54 -1.29
N ARG A 255 -23.44 -10.10 -0.13
CA ARG A 255 -24.17 -8.82 -0.02
C ARG A 255 -23.32 -7.62 -0.43
N LEU A 256 -22.07 -7.57 0.01
CA LEU A 256 -21.14 -6.48 -0.32
C LEU A 256 -20.84 -6.45 -1.83
N MET A 257 -20.51 -7.61 -2.40
CA MET A 257 -20.09 -7.75 -3.80
C MET A 257 -21.26 -7.64 -4.79
N ALA A 258 -22.49 -7.96 -4.40
CA ALA A 258 -23.68 -7.79 -5.25
C ALA A 258 -23.90 -6.35 -5.76
N THR A 259 -23.27 -5.36 -5.12
CA THR A 259 -23.25 -3.96 -5.58
C THR A 259 -22.43 -3.77 -6.87
N TYR A 260 -21.45 -4.64 -7.12
CA TYR A 260 -20.43 -4.47 -8.16
C TYR A 260 -20.46 -5.55 -9.23
N MET A 261 -20.95 -6.75 -8.92
CA MET A 261 -20.78 -7.94 -9.75
C MET A 261 -21.99 -8.88 -9.70
N ASN A 262 -22.14 -9.69 -10.74
CA ASN A 262 -23.26 -10.64 -10.87
C ASN A 262 -23.01 -11.94 -10.07
N PRO A 263 -24.04 -12.77 -9.82
CA PRO A 263 -23.90 -13.97 -9.00
C PRO A 263 -22.81 -14.96 -9.45
N LYS A 264 -22.55 -15.09 -10.76
CA LYS A 264 -21.50 -15.99 -11.28
C LYS A 264 -20.09 -15.52 -10.94
N GLU A 265 -19.89 -14.20 -10.89
CA GLU A 265 -18.61 -13.59 -10.50
C GLU A 265 -18.37 -13.74 -9.00
N ILE A 266 -19.43 -13.60 -8.20
CA ILE A 266 -19.38 -13.84 -6.75
C ILE A 266 -19.06 -15.31 -6.47
N GLU A 267 -19.76 -16.24 -7.13
CA GLU A 267 -19.49 -17.68 -7.01
C GLU A 267 -18.02 -18.01 -7.34
N ALA A 268 -17.46 -17.40 -8.38
CA ALA A 268 -16.06 -17.56 -8.75
C ALA A 268 -15.11 -17.02 -7.67
N LEU A 269 -15.38 -15.85 -7.11
CA LEU A 269 -14.63 -15.27 -5.99
C LEU A 269 -14.65 -16.19 -4.76
N LEU A 270 -15.83 -16.68 -4.35
CA LEU A 270 -15.97 -17.59 -3.21
C LEU A 270 -15.21 -18.91 -3.43
N THR A 271 -15.28 -19.45 -4.65
CA THR A 271 -14.54 -20.66 -5.04
C THR A 271 -13.03 -20.42 -4.99
N ARG A 272 -12.55 -19.28 -5.50
CA ARG A 272 -11.13 -18.91 -5.43
C ARG A 272 -10.65 -18.75 -3.99
N ARG A 273 -11.46 -18.15 -3.12
CA ARG A 273 -11.16 -18.07 -1.68
C ARG A 273 -10.92 -19.46 -1.08
N GLN A 274 -11.79 -20.44 -1.36
CA GLN A 274 -11.62 -21.81 -0.86
C GLN A 274 -10.32 -22.47 -1.35
N LYS A 275 -10.00 -22.32 -2.64
CA LYS A 275 -8.75 -22.85 -3.21
C LYS A 275 -7.51 -22.17 -2.62
N LEU A 276 -7.57 -20.86 -2.41
CA LEU A 276 -6.48 -20.10 -1.83
C LEU A 276 -6.22 -20.49 -0.37
N VAL A 277 -7.29 -20.71 0.40
CA VAL A 277 -7.20 -21.26 1.76
C VAL A 277 -6.53 -22.62 1.76
N ALA A 278 -6.99 -23.55 0.93
CA ALA A 278 -6.41 -24.89 0.85
C ALA A 278 -4.92 -24.86 0.47
N LEU A 279 -4.54 -24.00 -0.47
CA LEU A 279 -3.14 -23.80 -0.88
C LEU A 279 -2.27 -23.32 0.27
N ILE A 280 -2.72 -22.31 1.03
CA ILE A 280 -1.96 -21.75 2.15
C ILE A 280 -1.89 -22.74 3.32
N GLU A 281 -2.98 -23.45 3.64
CA GLU A 281 -3.00 -24.49 4.67
C GLU A 281 -2.03 -25.63 4.34
N GLN A 282 -1.99 -26.08 3.08
CA GLN A 282 -1.02 -27.07 2.63
C GLN A 282 0.42 -26.57 2.82
N GLN A 283 0.70 -25.34 2.42
CA GLN A 283 2.03 -24.74 2.58
C GLN A 283 2.45 -24.64 4.05
N ILE A 284 1.51 -24.32 4.94
CA ILE A 284 1.76 -24.26 6.40
C ILE A 284 2.07 -25.67 6.93
N ALA A 285 1.30 -26.68 6.52
CA ALA A 285 1.53 -28.06 6.93
C ALA A 285 2.90 -28.59 6.47
N GLU A 286 3.34 -28.21 5.27
CA GLU A 286 4.60 -28.68 4.68
C GLU A 286 5.84 -27.96 5.22
N ARG A 287 5.75 -26.65 5.48
CA ARG A 287 6.92 -25.78 5.75
C ARG A 287 6.92 -25.14 7.13
N GLY A 288 5.83 -25.24 7.88
CA GLY A 288 5.61 -24.56 9.15
C GLY A 288 5.02 -23.16 8.98
N GLU A 289 4.28 -22.72 9.99
CA GLU A 289 3.52 -21.47 9.96
C GLU A 289 4.40 -20.24 9.72
N ASP A 290 5.51 -20.10 10.44
CA ASP A 290 6.40 -18.92 10.35
C ASP A 290 7.12 -18.79 9.00
N MET A 291 7.21 -19.89 8.24
CA MET A 291 7.77 -19.86 6.89
C MET A 291 6.77 -19.32 5.87
N VAL A 292 5.47 -19.41 6.14
CA VAL A 292 4.40 -19.01 5.22
C VAL A 292 3.78 -17.68 5.65
N LEU A 293 3.55 -17.50 6.94
CA LEU A 293 2.93 -16.32 7.50
C LEU A 293 3.99 -15.34 8.04
N PHE A 294 3.69 -14.04 7.98
CA PHE A 294 4.55 -13.02 8.57
C PHE A 294 3.72 -11.88 9.17
N ASP A 295 4.35 -11.13 10.08
CA ASP A 295 3.88 -9.81 10.49
C ASP A 295 4.65 -8.72 9.75
N PHE A 296 3.94 -7.65 9.35
CA PHE A 296 4.58 -6.53 8.66
C PHE A 296 5.67 -5.90 9.53
N GLY A 297 6.87 -5.79 8.97
CA GLY A 297 8.02 -5.21 9.68
C GLY A 297 8.63 -6.11 10.75
N ASP A 298 8.27 -7.39 10.82
CA ASP A 298 8.98 -8.38 11.65
C ASP A 298 10.40 -8.66 11.08
N PRO A 299 11.47 -8.24 11.78
CA PRO A 299 12.84 -8.47 11.34
C PRO A 299 13.25 -9.95 11.38
N GLU A 300 12.52 -10.80 12.12
CA GLU A 300 12.82 -12.24 12.24
C GLU A 300 12.37 -13.04 11.00
N SER A 301 11.61 -12.42 10.09
CA SER A 301 11.11 -13.05 8.85
C SER A 301 12.16 -13.34 7.75
N GLY A 302 13.45 -13.05 8.01
CA GLY A 302 14.52 -14.02 7.68
C GLY A 302 15.22 -13.98 6.32
N VAL A 303 15.48 -12.82 5.70
CA VAL A 303 16.62 -12.70 4.75
C VAL A 303 17.64 -11.73 5.33
N LYS A 304 18.79 -12.26 5.77
CA LYS A 304 19.90 -11.47 6.31
C LYS A 304 20.40 -10.48 5.26
N VAL A 305 20.07 -9.20 5.42
CA VAL A 305 20.78 -8.11 4.74
C VAL A 305 22.17 -8.04 5.35
N ARG A 306 23.19 -8.53 4.61
CA ARG A 306 24.57 -8.16 4.91
C ARG A 306 24.74 -6.71 4.48
N PHE A 307 24.71 -5.80 5.44
CA PHE A 307 25.37 -4.52 5.28
C PHE A 307 26.87 -4.80 5.22
N SER A 308 27.47 -4.68 4.03
CA SER A 308 28.88 -4.40 3.93
C SER A 308 29.03 -2.98 3.44
N ASP A 309 29.61 -2.16 4.30
CA ASP A 309 29.89 -0.76 4.12
C ASP A 309 30.69 -0.50 2.84
N THR A 310 30.33 0.57 2.14
CA THR A 310 31.17 1.58 1.44
C THR A 310 30.53 1.97 0.09
N PRO A 311 30.11 3.23 -0.11
CA PRO A 311 29.71 3.71 -1.44
C PRO A 311 30.95 3.87 -2.34
N PRO A 312 30.93 3.46 -3.63
CA PRO A 312 31.98 3.87 -4.55
C PRO A 312 31.87 5.37 -4.79
N SER A 313 32.94 6.07 -4.45
CA SER A 313 33.20 7.48 -4.75
C SER A 313 33.00 7.79 -6.23
N SER A 314 32.24 8.85 -6.52
CA SER A 314 32.19 9.47 -7.84
C SER A 314 33.58 9.96 -8.26
N PRO A 315 34.04 9.71 -9.51
CA PRO A 315 35.13 10.48 -10.06
C PRO A 315 34.62 11.86 -10.49
N SER A 316 35.19 12.88 -9.86
CA SER A 316 35.19 14.26 -10.31
C SER A 316 35.88 14.40 -11.68
N SER A 317 35.30 15.29 -12.46
CA SER A 317 35.75 15.94 -13.69
C SER A 317 37.26 15.98 -13.95
N GLN A 318 37.64 15.58 -15.17
CA GLN A 318 38.41 16.41 -16.10
C GLN A 318 37.73 16.37 -17.47
#